data_AF-A0A7W5BGE1-F1
#
_entry.id   AF-A0A7W5BGE1-F1
#
_cell.length_a   1.000
_cell.length_b   1.000
_cell.length_c   1.000
_cell.angle_alpha   90.00
_cell.angle_beta   90.00
_cell.angle_gamma   90.00
#
_symmetry.space_group_name_H-M   'P 1'
#
loop_
_entity.id
_entity.type
_entity.pdbx_description
1 polymer ?
#
loop_
_entity_poly.entity_id
_entity_poly.type
_entity_poly.pdbx_seq_one_letter_code
_entity_poly.pdbx_strand_id
1 'polypeptide(L)'
;MDGKIEPPAGVVKLILQSEQEDTAQLRECLQDKGLRKNAIGKLFIAKAIQLNDDGLSDYFVRPALEPHCSAFYGAHLFRYWFVTTHRKNGKILYKIMLKGGGDGVRVLNTVSKGHRDLELIGHNAVEEYTSTWNFDGKQYQNTRCRKRRFTQDGGEISAC
;
A
#
# COMPACT_ATOMS: atom_id res chain seq x y z
N MET A 1 -4.97 14.30 13.44
CA MET A 1 -4.89 13.86 12.03
C MET A 1 -5.78 12.63 11.90
N ASP A 2 -7.07 12.90 11.73
CA ASP A 2 -8.14 11.90 11.81
C ASP A 2 -8.56 11.46 10.40
N GLY A 3 -8.93 10.20 10.23
CA GLY A 3 -9.30 9.62 8.92
C GLY A 3 -8.73 8.22 8.64
N LYS A 4 -8.14 7.57 9.64
CA LYS A 4 -7.83 6.14 9.58
C LYS A 4 -9.09 5.34 9.92
N ILE A 5 -9.39 4.33 9.12
CA ILE A 5 -10.58 3.47 9.27
C ILE A 5 -10.17 2.00 9.18
N GLU A 6 -11.05 1.12 9.66
CA GLU A 6 -10.94 -0.30 9.34
C GLU A 6 -11.27 -0.50 7.83
N PRO A 7 -10.44 -1.22 7.06
CA PRO A 7 -10.73 -1.48 5.66
C PRO A 7 -12.04 -2.27 5.49
N PRO A 8 -12.80 -2.04 4.41
CA PRO A 8 -13.94 -2.87 4.10
C PRO A 8 -13.57 -4.36 4.01
N ALA A 9 -14.45 -5.25 4.47
CA ALA A 9 -14.18 -6.69 4.47
C ALA A 9 -13.80 -7.25 3.08
N GLY A 10 -14.38 -6.69 2.01
CA GLY A 10 -14.03 -7.05 0.63
C GLY A 10 -12.59 -6.66 0.25
N VAL A 11 -12.09 -5.55 0.78
CA VAL A 11 -10.70 -5.10 0.58
C VAL A 11 -9.74 -6.03 1.33
N VAL A 12 -10.05 -6.36 2.59
CA VAL A 12 -9.24 -7.31 3.39
C VAL A 12 -9.16 -8.66 2.68
N LYS A 13 -10.31 -9.19 2.23
CA LYS A 13 -10.37 -10.45 1.48
C LYS A 13 -9.49 -10.40 0.23
N LEU A 14 -9.55 -9.31 -0.53
CA LEU A 14 -8.77 -9.12 -1.74
C LEU A 14 -7.25 -9.11 -1.45
N ILE A 15 -6.82 -8.43 -0.39
CA ILE A 15 -5.42 -8.42 0.05
C ILE A 15 -4.96 -9.83 0.39
N LEU A 16 -5.70 -10.55 1.24
CA LEU A 16 -5.34 -11.93 1.63
C LEU A 16 -5.27 -12.89 0.44
N GLN A 17 -6.14 -12.70 -0.57
CA GLN A 17 -6.09 -13.50 -1.81
C GLN A 17 -4.86 -13.19 -2.67
N SER A 18 -4.31 -11.98 -2.56
CA SER A 18 -3.13 -11.52 -3.30
C SER A 18 -1.79 -11.85 -2.61
N GLU A 19 -1.83 -12.27 -1.34
CA GLU A 19 -0.68 -12.56 -0.48
C GLU A 19 -0.69 -14.03 -0.01
N GLN A 20 -0.94 -14.97 -0.94
CA GLN A 20 -1.09 -16.39 -0.58
C GLN A 20 0.17 -16.98 0.06
N GLU A 21 1.34 -16.49 -0.33
CA GLU A 21 2.65 -16.91 0.17
C GLU A 21 2.80 -16.66 1.68
N ASP A 22 2.14 -15.62 2.22
CA ASP A 22 2.23 -15.26 3.65
C ASP A 22 1.21 -16.00 4.51
N THR A 23 0.40 -16.90 3.95
CA THR A 23 -0.68 -17.57 4.67
C THR A 23 -0.18 -18.34 5.90
N ALA A 24 1.02 -18.91 5.85
CA ALA A 24 1.62 -19.63 6.98
C ALA A 24 1.96 -18.65 8.13
N GLN A 25 2.72 -17.60 7.84
CA GLN A 25 3.11 -16.58 8.82
C GLN A 25 1.89 -15.83 9.39
N LEU A 26 0.88 -15.59 8.56
CA LEU A 26 -0.38 -15.00 9.03
C LEU A 26 -1.08 -15.91 10.05
N ARG A 27 -1.09 -17.24 9.84
CA ARG A 27 -1.68 -18.18 10.81
C ARG A 27 -0.93 -18.16 12.13
N GLU A 28 0.41 -18.11 12.08
CA GLU A 28 1.26 -17.95 13.27
C GLU A 28 0.93 -16.67 14.03
N CYS A 29 0.88 -15.52 13.34
CA CYS A 29 0.47 -14.25 13.95
C CYS A 29 -0.90 -14.32 14.65
N LEU A 30 -1.88 -14.98 14.02
CA LEU A 30 -3.22 -15.09 14.58
C LEU A 30 -3.22 -15.97 15.84
N GLN A 31 -2.46 -17.07 15.82
CA GLN A 31 -2.32 -17.97 16.95
C GLN A 31 -1.62 -17.28 18.13
N ASP A 32 -0.47 -16.64 17.89
CA ASP A 32 0.33 -15.98 18.93
C ASP A 32 -0.42 -14.86 19.64
N LYS A 33 -1.29 -14.16 18.90
CA LYS A 33 -2.12 -13.08 19.45
C LYS A 33 -3.48 -13.53 19.97
N GLY A 34 -3.81 -14.83 19.89
CA GLY A 34 -5.15 -15.32 20.22
C GLY A 34 -6.26 -14.71 19.36
N LEU A 35 -5.93 -14.23 18.16
CA LEU A 35 -6.88 -13.62 17.24
C LEU A 35 -7.61 -14.70 16.44
N ARG A 36 -8.94 -14.64 16.47
CA ARG A 36 -9.78 -15.47 15.62
C ARG A 36 -9.74 -14.95 14.18
N LYS A 37 -10.04 -15.83 13.21
CA LYS A 37 -10.07 -15.48 11.76
C LYS A 37 -10.97 -14.27 11.44
N ASN A 38 -12.05 -14.06 12.18
CA ASN A 38 -12.94 -12.91 12.00
C ASN A 38 -12.31 -11.57 12.47
N ALA A 39 -11.17 -11.59 13.16
CA ALA A 39 -10.45 -10.40 13.59
C ALA A 39 -9.31 -9.99 12.63
N ILE A 40 -9.12 -10.69 11.49
CA ILE A 40 -8.04 -10.39 10.54
C ILE A 40 -8.12 -8.95 10.00
N GLY A 41 -9.33 -8.38 9.88
CA GLY A 41 -9.51 -6.97 9.48
C GLY A 41 -8.74 -5.98 10.36
N LYS A 42 -8.57 -6.30 11.66
CA LYS A 42 -7.82 -5.49 12.63
C LYS A 42 -6.31 -5.48 12.39
N LEU A 43 -5.77 -6.43 11.61
CA LEU A 43 -4.36 -6.42 11.22
C LEU A 43 -4.05 -5.34 10.17
N PHE A 44 -5.07 -4.65 9.66
CA PHE A 44 -4.94 -3.65 8.61
C PHE A 44 -5.60 -2.33 9.04
N ILE A 45 -5.08 -1.25 8.48
CA ILE A 45 -5.66 0.07 8.59
C ILE A 45 -5.73 0.69 7.20
N ALA A 46 -6.86 1.35 6.93
CA ALA A 46 -7.08 2.02 5.67
C ALA A 46 -7.21 3.52 5.85
N LYS A 47 -6.89 4.25 4.79
CA LYS A 47 -7.24 5.65 4.60
C LYS A 47 -8.03 5.76 3.31
N ALA A 48 -9.19 6.41 3.38
CA ALA A 48 -9.94 6.75 2.19
C ALA A 48 -9.16 7.78 1.36
N ILE A 49 -9.03 7.52 0.07
CA ILE A 49 -8.37 8.36 -0.91
C ILE A 49 -9.25 8.46 -2.17
N GLN A 50 -8.83 9.28 -3.12
CA GLN A 50 -9.47 9.43 -4.43
C GLN A 50 -8.38 9.25 -5.48
N LEU A 51 -8.33 8.10 -6.16
CA LEU A 51 -7.35 7.90 -7.23
C LEU A 51 -7.91 8.38 -8.56
N ASN A 52 -9.18 8.12 -8.86
CA ASN A 52 -9.78 8.41 -10.17
C ASN A 52 -10.96 9.42 -10.15
N ASP A 53 -11.20 10.09 -9.03
CA ASP A 53 -12.24 11.10 -8.81
C ASP A 53 -13.65 10.67 -9.32
N ASP A 54 -13.97 9.37 -9.29
CA ASP A 54 -15.24 8.83 -9.79
C ASP A 54 -16.41 8.92 -8.78
N GLY A 55 -16.17 9.58 -7.65
CA GLY A 55 -17.12 9.76 -6.56
C GLY A 55 -17.23 8.56 -5.62
N LEU A 56 -16.51 7.46 -5.86
CA LEU A 56 -16.38 6.34 -4.93
C LEU A 56 -15.10 6.50 -4.10
N SER A 57 -15.12 5.97 -2.87
CA SER A 57 -13.91 5.99 -2.03
C SER A 57 -12.95 4.89 -2.45
N ASP A 58 -11.73 5.26 -2.80
CA ASP A 58 -10.60 4.35 -2.94
C ASP A 58 -9.86 4.23 -1.60
N TYR A 59 -8.96 3.26 -1.49
CA TYR A 59 -8.29 2.97 -0.23
C TYR A 59 -6.77 2.83 -0.42
N PHE A 60 -6.02 3.56 0.40
CA PHE A 60 -4.67 3.18 0.76
C PHE A 60 -4.74 2.31 2.00
N VAL A 61 -4.22 1.08 1.93
CA VAL A 61 -4.23 0.12 3.02
C VAL A 61 -2.80 -0.24 3.39
N ARG A 62 -2.53 -0.33 4.68
CA ARG A 62 -1.28 -0.86 5.23
C ARG A 62 -1.58 -1.73 6.46
N PRO A 63 -0.61 -2.53 6.96
CA PRO A 63 -0.75 -3.23 8.21
C PRO A 63 -0.93 -2.25 9.38
N ALA A 64 -1.74 -2.65 10.36
CA ALA A 64 -1.91 -1.93 11.60
C ALA A 64 -0.64 -2.06 12.47
N LEU A 65 -0.27 -0.98 13.16
CA LEU A 65 0.83 -1.05 14.14
C LEU A 65 0.44 -1.94 15.31
N GLU A 66 -0.83 -1.89 15.72
CA GLU A 66 -1.39 -2.83 16.67
C GLU A 66 -2.80 -3.26 16.25
N PRO A 67 -3.12 -4.56 16.27
CA PRO A 67 -2.21 -5.70 16.51
C PRO A 67 -1.13 -5.90 15.44
N HIS A 68 0.16 -5.91 15.83
CA HIS A 68 1.30 -6.09 14.89
C HIS A 68 1.46 -7.51 14.35
N CYS A 69 1.34 -7.77 13.04
CA CYS A 69 1.64 -9.08 12.45
C CYS A 69 2.84 -9.02 11.49
N SER A 70 3.93 -9.70 11.85
CA SER A 70 5.20 -9.72 11.09
C SER A 70 5.06 -10.22 9.65
N ALA A 71 4.02 -11.01 9.34
CA ALA A 71 3.76 -11.48 7.97
C ALA A 71 3.67 -10.34 6.93
N PHE A 72 3.32 -9.12 7.36
CA PHE A 72 3.19 -7.97 6.49
C PHE A 72 4.25 -6.87 6.70
N TYR A 73 5.29 -7.18 7.49
CA TYR A 73 6.40 -6.26 7.78
C TYR A 73 7.73 -6.88 7.35
N GLY A 74 8.62 -6.05 6.82
CA GLY A 74 10.03 -6.37 6.64
C GLY A 74 10.87 -5.86 7.82
N ALA A 75 12.20 -5.81 7.64
CA ALA A 75 13.12 -5.30 8.68
C ALA A 75 12.76 -3.87 9.13
N HIS A 76 12.48 -2.99 8.17
CA HIS A 76 12.04 -1.61 8.41
C HIS A 76 10.86 -1.19 7.50
N LEU A 77 10.58 -1.97 6.45
CA LEU A 77 9.53 -1.68 5.49
C LEU A 77 8.17 -2.21 5.98
N PHE A 78 7.09 -1.48 5.66
CA PHE A 78 5.74 -2.02 5.73
C PHE A 78 5.21 -2.28 4.32
N ARG A 79 4.43 -3.35 4.16
CA ARG A 79 3.68 -3.57 2.91
C ARG A 79 2.51 -2.60 2.80
N TYR A 80 2.07 -2.31 1.59
CA TYR A 80 0.89 -1.48 1.35
C TYR A 80 0.19 -1.84 0.05
N TRP A 81 -1.08 -1.45 -0.02
CA TRP A 81 -1.96 -1.70 -1.16
C TRP A 81 -2.78 -0.45 -1.49
N PHE A 82 -2.80 -0.08 -2.76
CA PHE A 82 -3.73 0.90 -3.32
C PHE A 82 -4.88 0.15 -3.99
N VAL A 83 -6.09 0.37 -3.50
CA VAL A 83 -7.28 -0.38 -3.91
C VAL A 83 -8.32 0.59 -4.43
N THR A 84 -8.77 0.36 -5.67
CA THR A 84 -9.88 1.12 -6.25
C THR A 84 -11.21 0.45 -6.00
N THR A 85 -12.23 1.29 -5.88
CA THR A 85 -13.63 0.86 -5.77
C THR A 85 -14.34 1.12 -7.09
N HIS A 86 -15.08 0.15 -7.60
CA HIS A 86 -15.91 0.34 -8.79
C HIS A 86 -17.28 -0.29 -8.61
N ARG A 87 -18.29 0.27 -9.28
CA ARG A 87 -19.65 -0.28 -9.25
C ARG A 87 -19.92 -1.04 -10.54
N LYS A 88 -20.36 -2.29 -10.41
CA LYS A 88 -20.81 -3.12 -11.54
C LYS A 88 -22.14 -3.78 -11.18
N ASN A 89 -23.17 -3.56 -11.99
CA ASN A 89 -24.52 -4.09 -11.77
C ASN A 89 -25.06 -3.82 -10.35
N GLY A 90 -24.87 -2.60 -9.86
CA GLY A 90 -25.27 -2.18 -8.51
C GLY A 90 -24.41 -2.73 -7.37
N LYS A 91 -23.45 -3.61 -7.63
CA LYS A 91 -22.53 -4.17 -6.62
C LYS A 91 -21.23 -3.39 -6.57
N ILE A 92 -20.72 -3.19 -5.36
CA ILE A 92 -19.39 -2.65 -5.12
C ILE A 92 -18.36 -3.76 -5.31
N LEU A 93 -17.33 -3.47 -6.11
CA LEU A 93 -16.20 -4.34 -6.38
C LEU A 93 -14.90 -3.59 -6.07
N TYR A 94 -13.89 -4.33 -5.63
CA TYR A 94 -12.58 -3.79 -5.28
C TYR A 94 -11.51 -4.37 -6.22
N LYS A 95 -10.50 -3.58 -6.56
CA LYS A 95 -9.33 -4.02 -7.34
C LYS A 95 -8.05 -3.44 -6.75
N ILE A 96 -7.04 -4.27 -6.54
CA ILE A 96 -5.69 -3.79 -6.19
C ILE A 96 -5.09 -3.19 -7.47
N MET A 97 -4.77 -1.90 -7.43
CA MET A 97 -4.15 -1.18 -8.54
C MET A 97 -2.63 -1.18 -8.44
N LEU A 98 -2.12 -1.18 -7.22
CA LEU A 98 -0.70 -1.27 -6.90
C LEU A 98 -0.55 -1.93 -5.54
N LYS A 99 0.44 -2.81 -5.41
CA LYS A 99 0.92 -3.31 -4.11
C LYS A 99 2.43 -3.21 -4.06
N GLY A 100 2.98 -2.95 -2.89
CA GLY A 100 4.41 -2.74 -2.71
C GLY A 100 4.82 -2.76 -1.25
N GLY A 101 6.10 -2.46 -1.01
CA GLY A 101 6.68 -2.28 0.32
C GLY A 101 7.61 -1.07 0.31
N GLY A 102 7.69 -0.36 1.43
CA GLY A 102 8.41 0.90 1.51
C GLY A 102 8.34 1.51 2.91
N ASP A 103 8.99 2.66 3.06
CA ASP A 103 8.95 3.48 4.27
C ASP A 103 7.89 4.59 4.17
N GLY A 104 7.50 4.93 2.95
CA GLY A 104 6.54 6.01 2.72
C GLY A 104 5.86 5.89 1.38
N VAL A 105 4.67 6.48 1.31
CA VAL A 105 3.95 6.68 0.06
C VAL A 105 3.28 8.05 0.06
N ARG A 106 3.05 8.58 -1.13
CA ARG A 106 2.32 9.82 -1.35
C ARG A 106 1.42 9.69 -2.58
N VAL A 107 0.18 10.14 -2.45
CA VAL A 107 -0.70 10.37 -3.61
C VAL A 107 -0.42 11.79 -4.09
N LEU A 108 -0.02 11.93 -5.35
CA LEU A 108 0.33 13.21 -5.94
C LEU A 108 -0.91 13.92 -6.50
N ASN A 109 -0.78 15.22 -6.75
CA ASN A 109 -1.82 16.02 -7.39
C ASN A 109 -1.81 15.89 -8.92
N THR A 110 -0.74 15.35 -9.51
CA THR A 110 -0.66 15.07 -10.94
C THR A 110 -1.52 13.86 -11.29
N VAL A 111 -2.05 13.84 -12.51
CA VAL A 111 -2.99 12.81 -12.97
C VAL A 111 -2.51 12.26 -14.30
N SER A 112 -2.43 10.93 -14.40
CA SER A 112 -2.13 10.21 -15.63
C SER A 112 -3.29 9.29 -15.98
N LYS A 113 -3.84 9.44 -17.19
CA LYS A 113 -4.94 8.59 -17.70
C LYS A 113 -6.09 8.44 -16.71
N GLY A 114 -6.48 9.54 -16.07
CA GLY A 114 -7.60 9.60 -15.15
C GLY A 114 -7.33 9.04 -13.75
N HIS A 115 -6.07 8.73 -13.38
CA HIS A 115 -5.71 8.39 -12.02
C HIS A 115 -4.59 9.29 -11.48
N ARG A 116 -4.64 9.65 -10.20
CA ARG A 116 -3.57 10.39 -9.52
C ARG A 116 -2.28 9.59 -9.53
N ASP A 117 -1.17 10.25 -9.82
CA ASP A 117 0.14 9.62 -9.76
C ASP A 117 0.52 9.30 -8.31
N LEU A 118 1.40 8.32 -8.14
CA LEU A 118 1.87 7.89 -6.84
C LEU A 118 3.37 8.13 -6.72
N GLU A 119 3.82 8.44 -5.52
CA GLU A 119 5.23 8.45 -5.17
C GLU A 119 5.46 7.44 -4.06
N LEU A 120 6.42 6.54 -4.26
CA LEU A 120 6.81 5.51 -3.31
C LEU A 120 8.23 5.80 -2.83
N ILE A 121 8.42 5.73 -1.51
CA ILE A 121 9.68 6.02 -0.84
C ILE A 121 10.11 4.76 -0.12
N GLY A 122 11.38 4.40 -0.26
CA GLY A 122 12.01 3.44 0.62
C GLY A 122 13.48 3.73 0.85
N HIS A 123 14.03 3.06 1.85
CA HIS A 123 15.38 3.23 2.31
C HIS A 123 16.07 1.88 2.39
N ASN A 124 17.38 1.90 2.34
CA ASN A 124 18.21 0.87 2.92
C ASN A 124 19.29 1.54 3.79
N ALA A 125 20.30 0.77 4.20
CA ALA A 125 21.35 1.27 5.08
C ALA A 125 22.16 2.46 4.52
N VAL A 126 22.18 2.65 3.20
CA VAL A 126 23.09 3.60 2.54
C VAL A 126 22.42 4.54 1.54
N GLU A 127 21.16 4.29 1.18
CA GLU A 127 20.42 5.11 0.21
C GLU A 127 18.92 5.21 0.50
N GLU A 128 18.33 6.33 0.09
CA GLU A 128 16.90 6.53 -0.09
C GLU A 128 16.58 6.41 -1.59
N TYR A 129 15.52 5.68 -1.93
CA TYR A 129 14.97 5.61 -3.29
C TYR A 129 13.55 6.17 -3.28
N THR A 130 13.31 7.11 -4.19
CA THR A 130 11.99 7.68 -4.47
C THR A 130 11.61 7.35 -5.90
N SER A 131 10.42 6.78 -6.10
CA SER A 131 9.92 6.44 -7.43
C SER A 131 8.54 7.04 -7.68
N THR A 132 8.34 7.59 -8.88
CA THR A 132 7.05 8.08 -9.35
C THR A 132 6.40 7.03 -10.24
N TRP A 133 5.12 6.79 -9.98
CA TRP A 133 4.32 5.79 -10.65
C TRP A 133 3.09 6.43 -11.29
N ASN A 134 2.94 6.23 -12.59
CA ASN A 134 1.85 6.80 -13.38
C ASN A 134 0.95 5.67 -13.87
N PHE A 135 -0.34 5.95 -13.98
CA PHE A 135 -1.29 4.99 -14.50
C PHE A 135 -1.26 4.94 -16.03
N ASP A 136 -1.06 3.75 -16.60
CA ASP A 136 -0.96 3.53 -18.05
C ASP A 136 -2.33 3.32 -18.74
N GLY A 137 -3.42 3.34 -17.97
CA GLY A 137 -4.77 2.98 -18.42
C GLY A 137 -5.23 1.61 -17.94
N LYS A 138 -4.31 0.77 -17.43
CA LYS A 138 -4.58 -0.57 -16.91
C LYS A 138 -4.02 -0.77 -15.49
N GLN A 139 -2.79 -0.31 -15.25
CA GLN A 139 -2.06 -0.44 -13.97
C GLN A 139 -1.06 0.71 -13.78
N TYR A 140 -0.52 0.85 -12.57
CA TYR A 140 0.56 1.80 -12.30
C TYR A 140 1.90 1.25 -12.82
N GLN A 141 2.68 2.10 -13.50
CA GLN A 141 4.03 1.83 -13.97
C GLN A 141 5.01 2.82 -13.36
N ASN A 142 6.20 2.35 -12.97
CA ASN A 142 7.29 3.23 -12.59
C ASN A 142 7.75 4.02 -13.83
N THR A 143 7.70 5.35 -13.76
CA THR A 143 8.11 6.24 -14.86
C THR A 143 9.37 7.03 -14.53
N ARG A 144 9.65 7.22 -13.24
CA ARG A 144 10.80 7.97 -12.75
C ARG A 144 11.27 7.35 -11.46
N CYS A 145 12.58 7.32 -11.29
CA CYS A 145 13.19 6.87 -10.06
C CYS A 145 14.42 7.72 -9.77
N ARG A 146 14.58 8.09 -8.50
CA ARG A 146 15.68 8.88 -7.98
C ARG A 146 16.23 8.16 -6.77
N LYS A 147 17.55 8.05 -6.69
CA LYS A 147 18.26 7.59 -5.49
C LYS A 147 19.01 8.75 -4.86
N ARG A 148 19.08 8.76 -3.55
CA ARG A 148 19.94 9.61 -2.75
C ARG A 148 20.82 8.73 -1.90
N ARG A 149 22.12 8.66 -2.22
CA ARG A 149 23.10 7.96 -1.39
C ARG A 149 23.50 8.85 -0.23
N PHE A 150 23.51 8.31 0.98
CA PHE A 150 24.00 9.02 2.16
C PHE A 150 25.53 8.96 2.17
N THR A 151 26.17 10.09 1.92
CA THR A 151 27.62 10.29 2.04
C THR A 151 27.91 11.24 3.19
N GLN A 152 29.15 11.28 3.69
CA GLN A 152 29.55 12.20 4.77
C GLN A 152 29.39 13.68 4.36
N ASP A 153 29.37 13.98 3.05
CA ASP A 153 29.36 15.34 2.50
C ASP A 153 27.97 15.83 2.00
N GLY A 154 26.87 15.19 2.43
CA GLY A 154 25.50 15.70 2.19
C GLY A 154 24.65 14.92 1.17
N GLY A 155 25.24 13.89 0.55
CA GLY A 155 24.57 12.87 -0.25
C GLY A 155 24.51 13.13 -1.75
N GLU A 156 24.71 12.07 -2.53
CA GLU A 156 24.70 12.09 -3.99
C GLU A 156 23.34 11.69 -4.54
N ILE A 157 22.86 12.39 -5.57
CA ILE A 157 21.58 12.11 -6.21
C ILE A 157 21.80 11.59 -7.62
N SER A 158 21.15 10.48 -7.95
CA SER A 158 21.17 9.89 -9.29
C SER A 158 19.80 9.36 -9.69
N ALA A 159 19.61 9.07 -10.98
CA ALA A 159 18.49 8.27 -11.43
C ALA A 159 18.71 6.79 -11.06
N CYS A 160 17.61 6.07 -10.85
CA CYS A 160 17.60 4.62 -11.06
C CYS A 160 17.38 4.38 -12.57
#